data_AF-A0A379WWL6-F1
#
_entry.id   AF-A0A379WWL6-F1
#
_cell.length_a   1.000
_cell.length_b   1.000
_cell.length_c   1.000
_cell.angle_alpha   90.00
_cell.angle_beta   90.00
_cell.angle_gamma   90.00
#
_symmetry.space_group_name_H-M   'P 1'
#
loop_
_entity.id
_entity.type
_entity.pdbx_description
1 polymer ?
#
loop_
_entity_poly.entity_id
_entity_poly.type
_entity_poly.pdbx_seq_one_letter_code
_entity_poly.pdbx_strand_id
1 'polypeptide(L)'
;MSLPYLSLSQARCLHLAAQGLLKKPRRNAMPGDVLAAISRMALLQIDTINVVARSPYLVLFSRLGSYPQAWLDEALRRGELMEYWAHEACFLPRRDFKLIRHRMLSPEKMAGNIARHGCMSTRRK
;
A
#
# COMPACT_ATOMS: atom_id res chain seq x y z
N MET A 1 1.32 33.59 -15.12
CA MET A 1 0.38 32.44 -15.05
C MET A 1 -0.27 32.45 -13.67
N SER A 2 -1.60 32.50 -13.57
CA SER A 2 -2.29 32.40 -12.27
C SER A 2 -2.27 30.95 -11.79
N LEU A 3 -1.93 30.72 -10.52
CA LEU A 3 -2.02 29.39 -9.91
C LEU A 3 -3.50 28.97 -9.82
N PRO A 4 -3.83 27.71 -10.13
CA PRO A 4 -5.20 27.21 -10.00
C PRO A 4 -5.63 27.22 -8.52
N TYR A 5 -6.78 27.83 -8.24
CA TYR A 5 -7.40 27.81 -6.91
C TYR A 5 -8.32 26.59 -6.77
N LEU A 6 -8.14 25.81 -5.69
CA LEU A 6 -9.00 24.68 -5.33
C LEU A 6 -9.75 24.99 -4.03
N SER A 7 -11.08 24.98 -4.08
CA SER A 7 -11.89 24.94 -2.85
C SER A 7 -11.62 23.67 -2.05
N LEU A 8 -11.93 23.68 -0.76
CA LEU A 8 -11.79 22.50 0.12
C LEU A 8 -12.57 21.28 -0.42
N SER A 9 -13.77 21.49 -0.97
CA SER A 9 -14.57 20.42 -1.55
C SER A 9 -13.90 19.82 -2.78
N GLN A 10 -13.32 20.65 -3.66
CA GLN A 10 -12.56 20.18 -4.82
C GLN A 10 -11.31 19.41 -4.39
N ALA A 11 -10.55 19.92 -3.41
CA ALA A 11 -9.36 19.25 -2.90
C ALA A 11 -9.69 17.87 -2.29
N ARG A 12 -10.79 17.76 -1.53
CA ARG A 12 -11.26 16.48 -0.97
C ARG A 12 -11.66 15.49 -2.07
N CYS A 13 -12.45 15.93 -3.04
CA CYS A 13 -12.84 15.08 -4.17
C CYS A 13 -11.62 14.63 -4.98
N LEU A 14 -10.65 15.51 -5.21
CA LEU A 14 -9.41 15.18 -5.89
C LEU A 14 -8.61 14.11 -5.12
N HIS A 15 -8.49 14.27 -3.80
CA HIS A 15 -7.81 13.29 -2.95
C HIS A 15 -8.52 11.92 -2.98
N LEU A 16 -9.84 11.89 -2.82
CA LEU A 16 -10.63 10.66 -2.92
C LEU A 16 -10.52 10.03 -4.32
N ALA A 17 -10.49 10.85 -5.38
CA ALA A 17 -10.34 10.36 -6.75
C ALA A 17 -8.96 9.73 -6.98
N ALA A 18 -7.89 10.39 -6.52
CA ALA A 18 -6.52 9.87 -6.57
C ALA A 18 -6.42 8.55 -5.82
N GLN A 19 -6.99 8.49 -4.62
CA GLN A 19 -7.06 7.27 -3.81
C GLN A 19 -8.00 6.21 -4.38
N GLY A 20 -8.88 6.53 -5.34
CA GLY A 20 -9.84 5.55 -5.90
C GLY A 20 -11.03 5.25 -4.98
N LEU A 21 -11.33 6.16 -4.06
CA LEU A 21 -12.42 6.07 -3.09
C LEU A 21 -13.61 6.97 -3.46
N LEU A 22 -13.47 7.81 -4.48
CA LEU A 22 -14.55 8.73 -4.90
C LEU A 22 -15.76 8.01 -5.51
N LYS A 23 -15.54 6.85 -6.15
CA LYS A 23 -16.59 6.09 -6.82
C LYS A 23 -16.63 4.67 -6.28
N LYS A 24 -17.83 4.16 -6.03
CA LYS A 24 -18.05 2.76 -5.67
C LYS A 24 -17.61 1.84 -6.83
N PRO A 25 -16.94 0.71 -6.56
CA PRO A 25 -16.67 -0.31 -7.57
C PRO A 25 -17.96 -0.76 -8.26
N ARG A 26 -17.91 -0.88 -9.59
CA ARG A 26 -19.07 -1.26 -10.44
C ARG A 26 -19.14 -2.74 -10.77
N ARG A 27 -18.08 -3.49 -10.46
CA ARG A 27 -17.97 -4.93 -10.72
C ARG A 27 -17.34 -5.62 -9.52
N ASN A 28 -17.48 -6.94 -9.48
CA ASN A 28 -16.75 -7.77 -8.54
C ASN A 28 -15.24 -7.65 -8.77
N ALA A 29 -14.48 -7.79 -7.68
CA ALA A 29 -13.03 -7.76 -7.72
C ALA A 29 -12.48 -8.95 -8.52
N MET A 30 -11.34 -8.73 -9.15
CA MET A 30 -10.53 -9.71 -9.87
C MET A 30 -9.13 -9.77 -9.23
N PRO A 31 -8.36 -10.86 -9.40
CA PRO A 31 -7.05 -11.01 -8.75
C PRO A 31 -6.11 -9.81 -8.93
N GLY A 32 -6.05 -9.26 -10.15
CA GLY A 32 -5.20 -8.10 -10.47
C GLY A 32 -5.59 -6.81 -9.75
N ASP A 33 -6.81 -6.71 -9.22
CA ASP A 33 -7.26 -5.51 -8.53
C ASP A 33 -6.55 -5.31 -7.17
N VAL A 34 -6.04 -6.38 -6.55
CA VAL A 34 -5.23 -6.27 -5.32
C VAL A 34 -3.94 -5.50 -5.61
N LEU A 35 -3.19 -5.92 -6.62
CA LEU A 35 -1.99 -5.22 -7.06
C LEU A 35 -2.32 -3.79 -7.51
N ALA A 36 -3.43 -3.59 -8.23
CA ALA A 36 -3.85 -2.27 -8.69
C ALA A 36 -4.22 -1.33 -7.52
N ALA A 37 -4.88 -1.83 -6.48
CA ALA A 37 -5.24 -1.05 -5.29
C ALA A 37 -3.98 -0.64 -4.51
N ILE A 38 -3.07 -1.57 -4.25
CA ILE A 38 -1.81 -1.28 -3.55
C ILE A 38 -0.93 -0.34 -4.37
N SER A 39 -0.87 -0.57 -5.70
CA SER A 39 -0.23 0.31 -6.67
C SER A 39 -0.71 1.76 -6.59
N ARG A 40 -2.02 1.97 -6.45
CA ARG A 40 -2.62 3.31 -6.36
C ARG A 40 -2.33 3.98 -5.01
N MET A 41 -2.24 3.20 -3.93
CA MET A 41 -1.83 3.69 -2.61
C MET A 41 -0.32 3.91 -2.48
N ALA A 42 0.47 3.35 -3.40
CA ALA A 42 1.93 3.19 -3.36
C ALA A 42 2.46 2.28 -2.24
N LEU A 43 1.84 2.28 -1.07
CA LEU A 43 2.20 1.44 0.08
C LEU A 43 0.94 0.93 0.78
N LEU A 44 0.93 -0.32 1.23
CA LEU A 44 -0.09 -0.86 2.12
C LEU A 44 0.56 -1.31 3.43
N GLN A 45 0.30 -0.61 4.53
CA GLN A 45 0.92 -0.91 5.83
C GLN A 45 0.61 -2.34 6.31
N ILE A 46 1.62 -3.00 6.87
CA ILE A 46 1.51 -4.26 7.60
C ILE A 46 1.39 -3.91 9.08
N ASP A 47 0.31 -4.34 9.71
CA ASP A 47 0.01 -4.06 11.11
C ASP A 47 -0.23 -5.37 11.86
N THR A 48 0.13 -5.38 13.15
CA THR A 48 -0.04 -6.51 14.06
C THR A 48 -1.44 -6.58 14.67
N ILE A 49 -2.23 -5.50 14.64
CA ILE A 49 -3.60 -5.50 15.19
C ILE A 49 -4.51 -6.41 14.34
N ASN A 50 -5.23 -7.33 15.00
CA ASN A 50 -6.01 -8.38 14.35
C ASN A 50 -7.35 -8.71 15.03
N VAL A 51 -7.98 -7.76 15.75
CA VAL A 51 -9.23 -8.02 16.52
C VAL A 51 -10.38 -8.54 15.64
N VAL A 52 -10.51 -8.02 14.42
CA VAL A 52 -11.50 -8.49 13.43
C VAL A 52 -10.81 -9.21 12.28
N ALA A 53 -9.83 -8.55 11.68
CA ALA A 53 -8.89 -9.09 10.71
C ALA A 53 -7.63 -8.20 10.74
N ARG A 54 -6.53 -8.66 10.15
CA ARG A 54 -5.34 -7.81 9.99
C ARG A 54 -5.67 -6.58 9.14
N SER A 55 -5.13 -5.42 9.51
CA SER A 55 -5.34 -4.13 8.83
C SER A 55 -5.28 -4.18 7.29
N PRO A 56 -4.28 -4.85 6.66
CA PRO A 56 -4.20 -4.92 5.20
C PRO A 56 -5.48 -5.46 4.52
N TYR A 57 -6.12 -6.45 5.14
CA TYR A 57 -7.30 -7.08 4.58
C TYR A 57 -8.52 -6.17 4.65
N LEU A 58 -8.65 -5.38 5.73
CA LEU A 58 -9.73 -4.40 5.91
C LEU A 58 -9.59 -3.22 4.94
N VAL A 59 -8.37 -2.75 4.71
CA VAL A 59 -8.08 -1.69 3.74
C VAL A 59 -8.42 -2.15 2.32
N LEU A 60 -8.03 -3.37 1.95
CA LEU A 60 -8.36 -3.94 0.64
C LEU A 60 -9.87 -4.18 0.50
N PHE A 61 -10.54 -4.69 1.53
CA PHE A 61 -12.00 -4.88 1.51
C PHE A 61 -12.75 -3.55 1.27
N SER A 62 -12.33 -2.47 1.94
CA SER A 62 -12.93 -1.14 1.75
C SER A 62 -12.84 -0.62 0.31
N ARG A 63 -11.87 -1.12 -0.47
CA ARG A 63 -11.58 -0.69 -1.84
C ARG A 63 -12.16 -1.61 -2.90
N LEU A 64 -12.14 -2.92 -2.64
CA LEU A 64 -12.47 -3.96 -3.60
C LEU A 64 -13.84 -4.60 -3.34
N GLY A 65 -14.41 -4.39 -2.14
CA GLY A 65 -15.52 -5.19 -1.64
C GLY A 65 -15.06 -6.58 -1.22
N SER A 66 -15.97 -7.55 -1.27
CA SER A 66 -15.63 -8.96 -1.01
C SER A 66 -14.63 -9.46 -2.06
N TYR A 67 -13.51 -10.00 -1.60
CA TYR A 67 -12.47 -10.59 -2.44
C TYR A 67 -11.79 -11.76 -1.70
N PRO A 68 -11.26 -12.76 -2.41
CA PRO A 68 -10.43 -13.80 -1.81
C PRO A 68 -9.10 -13.23 -1.28
N GLN A 69 -8.87 -13.35 0.04
CA GLN A 69 -7.65 -12.84 0.68
C GLN A 69 -6.36 -13.48 0.14
N ALA A 70 -6.45 -14.73 -0.35
CA ALA A 70 -5.34 -15.47 -0.96
C ALA A 70 -4.72 -14.74 -2.18
N TRP A 71 -5.43 -13.79 -2.79
CA TRP A 71 -4.88 -12.99 -3.90
C TRP A 71 -3.73 -12.09 -3.45
N LEU A 72 -3.70 -11.65 -2.19
CA LEU A 72 -2.56 -10.89 -1.65
C LEU A 72 -1.31 -11.77 -1.56
N ASP A 73 -1.47 -12.98 -1.02
CA ASP A 73 -0.38 -13.95 -0.87
C ASP A 73 0.13 -14.42 -2.24
N GLU A 74 -0.77 -14.59 -3.21
CA GLU A 74 -0.43 -14.95 -4.59
C GLU A 74 0.38 -13.82 -5.28
N ALA A 75 0.02 -12.56 -5.08
CA ALA A 75 0.78 -11.42 -5.62
C ALA A 75 2.19 -11.32 -5.00
N LEU A 76 2.34 -11.66 -3.72
CA LEU A 76 3.66 -11.82 -3.07
C LEU A 76 4.44 -12.98 -3.68
N ARG A 77 3.80 -14.14 -3.86
CA ARG A 77 4.41 -15.34 -4.43
C ARG A 77 4.88 -15.13 -5.88
N ARG A 78 4.14 -14.33 -6.65
CA ARG A 78 4.51 -13.92 -8.01
C ARG A 78 5.60 -12.84 -8.05
N GLY A 79 5.98 -12.26 -6.91
CA GLY A 79 6.95 -11.19 -6.83
C GLY A 79 6.45 -9.85 -7.37
N GLU A 80 5.15 -9.68 -7.52
CA GLU A 80 4.51 -8.42 -7.92
C GLU A 80 4.51 -7.42 -6.75
N LEU A 81 4.39 -7.95 -5.53
CA LEU A 81 4.51 -7.25 -4.28
C LEU A 81 5.72 -7.75 -3.49
N MET A 82 6.19 -6.93 -2.57
CA MET A 82 7.18 -7.31 -1.57
C MET A 82 6.87 -6.69 -0.22
N GLU A 83 7.22 -7.38 0.84
CA GLU A 83 7.28 -6.78 2.18
C GLU A 83 8.53 -5.90 2.26
N TYR A 84 8.35 -4.64 2.66
CA TYR A 84 9.41 -3.66 2.72
C TYR A 84 9.21 -2.69 3.87
N TRP A 85 10.30 -2.10 4.34
CA TRP A 85 10.26 -1.05 5.34
C TRP A 85 10.41 0.32 4.66
N ALA A 86 9.31 1.07 4.57
CA ALA A 86 9.28 2.39 3.95
C ALA A 86 9.20 3.49 5.02
N HIS A 87 7.99 3.98 5.31
CA HIS A 87 7.74 4.73 6.54
C HIS A 87 7.61 3.76 7.73
N GLU A 88 6.89 2.65 7.49
CA GLU A 88 6.74 1.49 8.38
C GLU A 88 6.81 0.19 7.53
N ALA A 89 6.66 -0.97 8.16
CA ALA A 89 6.44 -2.23 7.47
C ALA A 89 5.21 -2.13 6.54
N CYS A 90 5.38 -2.53 5.28
CA CYS A 90 4.35 -2.40 4.26
C CYS A 90 4.51 -3.41 3.11
N PHE A 91 3.43 -3.66 2.37
CA PHE A 91 3.46 -4.23 1.04
C PHE A 91 3.73 -3.13 0.02
N LEU A 92 4.74 -3.34 -0.81
CA LEU A 92 5.25 -2.42 -1.80
C LEU A 92 5.19 -3.07 -3.20
N PRO A 93 4.66 -2.38 -4.23
CA PRO A 93 4.77 -2.84 -5.62
C PRO A 93 6.23 -2.96 -6.04
N ARG A 94 6.60 -4.08 -6.67
CA ARG A 94 7.99 -4.36 -7.09
C ARG A 94 8.61 -3.23 -7.92
N ARG A 95 7.81 -2.58 -8.77
CA ARG A 95 8.26 -1.46 -9.62
C ARG A 95 8.69 -0.21 -8.84
N ASP A 96 8.11 0.00 -7.65
CA ASP A 96 8.33 1.20 -6.83
C ASP A 96 9.55 1.04 -5.91
N PHE A 97 10.15 -0.16 -5.86
CA PHE A 97 11.34 -0.46 -5.08
C PHE A 97 12.50 0.51 -5.35
N LYS A 98 12.76 0.86 -6.62
CA LYS A 98 13.85 1.79 -6.97
C LYS A 98 13.62 3.20 -6.42
N LEU A 99 12.36 3.61 -6.24
CA LEU A 99 11.99 4.91 -5.70
C LEU A 99 12.21 4.98 -4.19
N ILE A 100 11.96 3.87 -3.48
CA ILE A 100 11.94 3.85 -2.01
C ILE A 100 13.15 3.19 -1.36
N ARG A 101 14.01 2.50 -2.13
CA ARG A 101 15.19 1.76 -1.60
C ARG A 101 16.11 2.59 -0.71
N HIS A 102 16.23 3.89 -1.00
CA HIS A 102 17.10 4.80 -0.25
C HIS A 102 16.69 4.95 1.22
N ARG A 103 15.40 4.72 1.55
CA ARG A 103 14.92 4.87 2.95
C ARG A 103 15.53 3.85 3.90
N MET A 104 15.83 2.65 3.42
CA MET A 104 16.54 1.62 4.22
C MET A 104 18.05 1.83 4.25
N LEU A 105 18.60 2.60 3.29
CA LEU A 105 20.02 2.93 3.23
C LEU A 105 20.38 4.14 4.11
N SER A 106 19.37 4.86 4.60
CA SER A 106 19.48 5.99 5.52
C SER A 106 18.73 5.69 6.83
N PRO A 107 19.20 4.72 7.63
CA PRO A 107 18.53 4.29 8.86
C PRO A 107 18.36 5.44 9.88
N GLU A 108 19.19 6.48 9.82
CA GLU A 108 19.06 7.71 10.61
C GLU A 108 17.79 8.52 10.32
N LYS A 109 17.14 8.27 9.17
CA LYS A 109 15.87 8.90 8.75
C LYS A 109 14.66 7.99 8.92
N MET A 110 14.85 6.76 9.39
CA MET A 110 13.74 5.86 9.75
C MET A 110 13.20 6.23 11.13
N ALA A 111 11.88 6.34 11.25
CA ALA A 111 11.23 6.63 12.53
C ALA A 111 11.36 5.43 13.49
N GLY A 112 11.74 5.70 14.74
CA GLY A 112 11.75 4.72 15.84
C GLY A 112 13.01 3.84 15.98
N ASN A 113 13.03 2.98 17.00
CA ASN A 113 14.15 2.10 17.44
C ASN A 113 14.57 1.00 16.42
N ILE A 114 14.19 1.13 15.16
CA ILE A 114 14.17 0.06 14.15
C ILE A 114 15.45 0.05 13.31
N ALA A 115 16.25 1.13 13.36
CA ALA A 115 17.61 1.17 12.85
C ALA A 115 18.52 0.04 13.41
N ARG A 116 18.15 -0.59 14.54
CA ARG A 116 18.94 -1.65 15.20
C ARG A 116 18.62 -3.08 14.78
N HIS A 117 17.45 -3.36 14.22
CA HIS A 117 17.01 -4.74 13.91
C HIS A 117 16.87 -4.93 12.41
N GLY A 118 17.99 -4.86 11.69
CA GLY A 118 18.10 -4.94 10.23
C GLY A 118 17.07 -5.86 9.59
N CYS A 119 15.97 -5.28 9.09
CA CYS A 119 14.90 -6.01 8.44
C CYS A 119 15.14 -6.01 6.93
N MET A 120 16.21 -6.70 6.51
CA MET A 120 16.36 -7.18 5.14
C MET A 120 15.77 -8.59 5.03
N SER A 121 14.49 -8.77 5.36
CA SER A 121 13.79 -10.00 5.01
C SER A 121 13.19 -9.86 3.60
N THR A 122 14.06 -9.76 2.59
CA THR A 122 13.71 -10.34 1.29
C THR A 122 13.69 -11.85 1.48
N ARG A 123 12.59 -12.40 2.03
CA ARG A 123 12.34 -13.85 1.98
C ARG A 123 12.17 -14.23 0.51
N ARG A 124 13.29 -14.47 -0.17
CA ARG A 124 13.35 -15.54 -1.16
C ARG A 124 13.06 -16.81 -0.37
N LYS A 125 11.86 -17.36 -0.55
CA LYS A 125 11.70 -18.80 -0.43
C LYS A 125 12.35 -19.44 -1.64
#